data_AF-A0A2N3MYE7-F1
#
_entry.id   AF-A0A2N3MYE7-F1
#
_cell.length_a   1.000
_cell.length_b   1.000
_cell.length_c   1.000
_cell.angle_alpha   90.00
_cell.angle_beta   90.00
_cell.angle_gamma   90.00
#
_symmetry.space_group_name_H-M   'P 1'
#
loop_
_entity.id
_entity.type
_entity.pdbx_description
1 polymer ?
#
loop_
_entity_poly.entity_id
_entity_poly.type
_entity_poly.pdbx_seq_one_letter_code
_entity_poly.pdbx_strand_id
1 'polypeptide(L)'
;MDWSLYEFHVSNPVSPIWNQFANDTCLPDPELPCSGKGYPIDVINATSPEHVQAGVRFARKHSIRLNIKNTGHDYLGRSTSPNSLSIWTHYMQNMEIHADYFRPKARSVEVDGGAITVGPGAMFGELFSYLDRFNRTIVGGMSRTVGVAGYVTGGGHSPLSSRRSLGADNVLEVEMIAADGEVITLNECQNTDLFWAVRGVQANPHEPDWQWAFWGGNDGRLLEIKRATDPDDIFWCPLCVGNERWKEVNGRLCRS
;
A
#
# COMPACT_ATOMS: atom_id res chain seq x y z
N MET A 1 25.94 14.49 -8.27
CA MET A 1 25.68 13.20 -7.60
C MET A 1 24.23 13.26 -7.19
N ASP A 2 23.37 12.48 -7.85
CA ASP A 2 21.91 12.66 -7.82
C ASP A 2 21.25 12.01 -6.60
N TRP A 3 22.06 11.51 -5.66
CA TRP A 3 21.60 10.80 -4.47
C TRP A 3 20.67 11.61 -3.57
N SER A 4 20.72 12.93 -3.57
CA SER A 4 19.79 13.76 -2.80
C SER A 4 18.44 13.97 -3.49
N LEU A 5 18.28 13.51 -4.74
CA LEU A 5 17.05 13.66 -5.51
C LEU A 5 16.11 12.48 -5.27
N TYR A 6 14.85 12.77 -4.97
CA TYR A 6 13.83 11.74 -4.83
C TYR A 6 13.67 10.93 -6.13
N GLU A 7 13.74 11.59 -7.27
CA GLU A 7 13.60 11.00 -8.61
C GLU A 7 14.62 9.90 -8.87
N PHE A 8 15.86 10.06 -8.38
CA PHE A 8 16.90 9.04 -8.46
C PHE A 8 16.48 7.75 -7.75
N HIS A 9 15.93 7.87 -6.53
CA HIS A 9 15.53 6.72 -5.72
C HIS A 9 14.21 6.08 -6.20
N VAL A 10 13.26 6.89 -6.67
CA VAL A 10 11.98 6.40 -7.19
C VAL A 10 12.18 5.56 -8.44
N SER A 11 13.08 5.98 -9.34
CA SER A 11 13.43 5.25 -10.56
C SER A 11 14.33 4.04 -10.32
N ASN A 12 14.77 3.81 -9.08
CA ASN A 12 15.58 2.67 -8.71
C ASN A 12 14.71 1.53 -8.13
N PRO A 13 14.86 0.27 -8.60
CA PRO A 13 14.01 -0.85 -8.20
C PRO A 13 14.16 -1.28 -6.73
N VAL A 14 15.32 -1.03 -6.10
CA VAL A 14 15.62 -1.51 -4.75
C VAL A 14 15.78 -0.38 -3.73
N SER A 15 16.10 0.84 -4.16
CA SER A 15 16.38 1.93 -3.23
C SER A 15 15.15 2.31 -2.40
N PRO A 16 15.21 2.26 -1.06
CA PRO A 16 14.36 3.07 -0.21
C PRO A 16 14.94 4.48 -0.24
N ILE A 17 14.11 5.51 -0.45
CA ILE A 17 14.58 6.91 -0.42
C ILE A 17 15.35 7.20 0.88
N TRP A 18 14.92 6.56 1.96
CA TRP A 18 15.51 6.63 3.28
C TRP A 18 16.42 5.43 3.53
N ASN A 19 17.72 5.64 3.28
CA ASN A 19 18.72 4.56 3.27
C ASN A 19 18.93 3.88 4.63
N GLN A 20 18.54 4.54 5.74
CA GLN A 20 18.58 3.92 7.07
C GLN A 20 17.71 2.64 7.14
N PHE A 21 16.67 2.51 6.31
CA PHE A 21 15.86 1.29 6.24
C PHE A 21 16.53 0.14 5.46
N ALA A 22 17.56 0.45 4.67
CA ALA A 22 18.52 -0.53 4.16
C ALA A 22 19.75 -0.66 5.07
N ASN A 23 19.66 -0.15 6.31
CA ASN A 23 20.71 -0.14 7.32
C ASN A 23 22.05 0.43 6.81
N ASP A 24 21.96 1.44 5.94
CA ASP A 24 23.10 2.12 5.33
C ASP A 24 24.14 1.17 4.70
N THR A 25 23.68 0.01 4.21
CA THR A 25 24.56 -1.07 3.74
C THR A 25 25.31 -0.74 2.45
N CYS A 26 24.87 0.27 1.71
CA CYS A 26 25.57 0.81 0.55
C CYS A 26 25.22 2.30 0.41
N LEU A 27 26.22 3.16 0.65
CA LEU A 27 26.11 4.61 0.54
C LEU A 27 26.89 5.11 -0.69
N PRO A 28 26.59 6.32 -1.21
CA PRO A 28 27.26 6.89 -2.39
C PRO A 28 28.65 7.47 -2.03
N ASP A 29 29.39 6.78 -1.16
CA ASP A 29 30.75 7.13 -0.76
C ASP A 29 31.67 5.95 -1.14
N PRO A 30 32.62 6.13 -2.07
CA PRO A 30 33.50 5.06 -2.52
C PRO A 30 34.44 4.54 -1.43
N GLU A 31 34.63 5.29 -0.33
CA GLU A 31 35.46 4.86 0.80
C GLU A 31 34.69 3.94 1.78
N LEU A 32 33.37 3.86 1.65
CA LEU A 32 32.51 3.03 2.50
C LEU A 32 32.26 1.65 1.87
N PRO A 33 32.13 0.59 2.70
CA PRO A 33 31.73 -0.72 2.20
C PRO A 33 30.32 -0.65 1.62
N CYS A 34 30.13 -1.30 0.46
CA CYS A 34 28.83 -1.44 -0.18
C CYS A 34 28.41 -2.92 -0.23
N SER A 35 27.18 -3.19 0.19
CA SER A 35 26.58 -4.51 0.25
C SER A 35 25.09 -4.46 -0.06
N GLY A 36 24.59 -5.46 -0.81
CA GLY A 36 23.17 -5.64 -1.08
C GLY A 36 22.35 -6.16 0.12
N LYS A 37 22.97 -6.41 1.28
CA LYS A 37 22.34 -7.07 2.43
C LYS A 37 21.11 -6.36 2.99
N GLY A 38 20.95 -5.05 2.77
CA GLY A 38 19.77 -4.29 3.22
C GLY A 38 18.60 -4.28 2.23
N TYR A 39 18.75 -4.91 1.06
CA TYR A 39 17.85 -4.76 -0.08
C TYR A 39 17.18 -6.08 -0.47
N PRO A 40 16.06 -6.04 -1.21
CA PRO A 40 15.50 -7.22 -1.85
C PRO A 40 16.53 -7.93 -2.74
N ILE A 41 16.48 -9.25 -2.78
CA ILE A 41 17.40 -10.06 -3.59
C ILE A 41 16.99 -9.96 -5.07
N ASP A 42 15.68 -10.05 -5.32
CA ASP A 42 15.09 -10.00 -6.66
C ASP A 42 13.97 -8.98 -6.71
N VAL A 43 13.75 -8.42 -7.90
CA VAL A 43 12.68 -7.46 -8.17
C VAL A 43 11.91 -7.85 -9.42
N ILE A 44 10.58 -7.95 -9.28
CA ILE A 44 9.66 -8.02 -10.41
C ILE A 44 9.36 -6.59 -10.85
N ASN A 45 9.78 -6.26 -12.06
CA ASN A 45 9.35 -5.04 -12.73
C ASN A 45 7.91 -5.21 -13.25
N ALA A 46 6.93 -4.83 -12.44
CA ALA A 46 5.52 -5.05 -12.75
C ALA A 46 4.99 -3.96 -13.68
N THR A 47 4.38 -4.37 -14.79
CA THR A 47 3.73 -3.49 -15.78
C THR A 47 2.27 -3.87 -16.03
N SER A 48 1.82 -5.00 -15.48
CA SER A 48 0.45 -5.49 -15.59
C SER A 48 0.02 -6.24 -14.33
N PRO A 49 -1.29 -6.42 -14.09
CA PRO A 49 -1.79 -7.23 -12.98
C PRO A 49 -1.23 -8.65 -12.98
N GLU A 50 -1.01 -9.26 -14.14
CA GLU A 50 -0.51 -10.63 -14.27
C GLU A 50 0.91 -10.79 -13.72
N HIS A 51 1.77 -9.76 -13.85
CA HIS A 51 3.11 -9.76 -13.25
C HIS A 51 3.03 -9.79 -11.72
N VAL A 52 2.11 -8.99 -11.15
CA VAL A 52 1.90 -8.94 -9.70
C VAL A 52 1.33 -10.26 -9.21
N GLN A 53 0.32 -10.82 -9.90
CA GLN A 53 -0.23 -12.13 -9.56
C GLN A 53 0.82 -13.24 -9.64
N ALA A 54 1.67 -13.24 -10.68
CA ALA A 54 2.75 -14.21 -10.82
C ALA A 54 3.74 -14.10 -9.65
N GLY A 55 4.11 -12.88 -9.25
CA GLY A 55 4.96 -12.62 -8.09
C GLY A 55 4.36 -13.12 -6.78
N VAL A 56 3.09 -12.80 -6.50
CA VAL A 56 2.36 -13.27 -5.32
C VAL A 56 2.30 -14.79 -5.28
N ARG A 57 1.89 -15.42 -6.39
CA ARG A 57 1.79 -16.89 -6.47
C ARG A 57 3.15 -17.58 -6.33
N PHE A 58 4.20 -17.02 -6.93
CA PHE A 58 5.57 -17.53 -6.81
C PHE A 58 6.07 -17.42 -5.36
N ALA A 59 5.92 -16.25 -4.75
CA ALA A 59 6.32 -16.02 -3.36
C ALA A 59 5.60 -16.97 -2.41
N ARG A 60 4.29 -17.16 -2.58
CA ARG A 60 3.49 -18.12 -1.81
C ARG A 60 3.98 -19.56 -2.01
N LYS A 61 4.16 -19.99 -3.26
CA LYS A 61 4.58 -21.36 -3.62
C LYS A 61 5.94 -21.72 -3.03
N HIS A 62 6.85 -20.76 -2.95
CA HIS A 62 8.23 -20.96 -2.52
C HIS A 62 8.52 -20.42 -1.12
N SER A 63 7.51 -19.96 -0.39
CA SER A 63 7.63 -19.37 0.95
C SER A 63 8.66 -18.23 1.02
N ILE A 64 8.68 -17.38 -0.02
CA ILE A 64 9.56 -16.22 -0.12
C ILE A 64 8.86 -15.00 0.46
N ARG A 65 9.58 -14.21 1.27
CA ARG A 65 9.07 -12.93 1.77
C ARG A 65 8.79 -12.00 0.60
N LEU A 66 7.57 -11.48 0.53
CA LEU A 66 7.18 -10.48 -0.46
C LEU A 66 7.41 -9.07 0.10
N ASN A 67 8.01 -8.20 -0.70
CA ASN A 67 8.10 -6.77 -0.49
C ASN A 67 7.33 -6.07 -1.60
N ILE A 68 6.56 -5.02 -1.31
CA ILE A 68 5.85 -4.25 -2.32
C ILE A 68 6.42 -2.83 -2.34
N LYS A 69 6.92 -2.39 -3.49
CA LYS A 69 7.46 -1.03 -3.66
C LYS A 69 6.76 -0.33 -4.82
N ASN A 70 6.21 0.85 -4.54
CA ASN A 70 5.94 1.83 -5.59
C ASN A 70 7.16 2.77 -5.70
N THR A 71 7.20 3.83 -4.87
CA THR A 71 8.21 4.89 -4.97
C THR A 71 9.36 4.73 -3.97
N GLY A 72 9.11 4.11 -2.81
CA GLY A 72 10.09 4.00 -1.72
C GLY A 72 10.04 5.15 -0.70
N HIS A 73 8.98 5.97 -0.71
CA HIS A 73 8.76 7.10 0.21
C HIS A 73 8.44 6.71 1.66
N ASP A 74 8.49 5.42 1.97
CA ASP A 74 7.98 4.89 3.23
C ASP A 74 8.89 5.23 4.42
N TYR A 75 8.38 6.05 5.33
CA TYR A 75 9.09 6.46 6.56
C TYR A 75 9.15 5.39 7.66
N LEU A 76 8.70 4.16 7.38
CA LEU A 76 8.74 3.02 8.29
C LEU A 76 9.48 1.81 7.70
N GLY A 77 10.12 1.97 6.54
CA GLY A 77 10.88 0.90 5.87
C GLY A 77 10.04 -0.22 5.25
N ARG A 78 8.73 -0.07 5.11
CA ARG A 78 7.79 -1.13 4.68
C ARG A 78 7.86 -1.49 3.19
N SER A 79 8.61 -0.70 2.41
CA SER A 79 8.81 -0.91 0.97
C SER A 79 10.22 -1.39 0.62
N THR A 80 11.02 -1.75 1.63
CA THR A 80 12.30 -2.43 1.47
C THR A 80 12.38 -3.59 2.46
N SER A 81 13.02 -4.68 2.03
CA SER A 81 13.32 -5.76 2.94
C SER A 81 14.48 -6.61 2.43
N PRO A 82 15.43 -6.96 3.30
CA PRO A 82 16.42 -7.97 2.97
C PRO A 82 15.76 -9.34 2.72
N ASN A 83 16.43 -10.19 1.95
CA ASN A 83 16.02 -11.57 1.67
C ASN A 83 14.57 -11.71 1.17
N SER A 84 14.13 -10.75 0.35
CA SER A 84 12.77 -10.68 -0.17
C SER A 84 12.75 -10.64 -1.70
N LEU A 85 11.60 -11.02 -2.25
CA LEU A 85 11.21 -10.72 -3.62
C LEU A 85 10.40 -9.42 -3.59
N SER A 86 10.87 -8.39 -4.27
CA SER A 86 10.16 -7.12 -4.40
C SER A 86 9.26 -7.13 -5.62
N ILE A 87 7.99 -6.75 -5.48
CA ILE A 87 7.16 -6.37 -6.62
C ILE A 87 7.23 -4.85 -6.73
N TRP A 88 7.84 -4.38 -7.81
CA TRP A 88 8.00 -2.96 -8.08
C TRP A 88 6.92 -2.51 -9.07
N THR A 89 5.95 -1.73 -8.57
CA THR A 89 4.75 -1.32 -9.33
C THR A 89 4.92 -0.02 -10.09
N HIS A 90 6.11 0.59 -10.06
CA HIS A 90 6.36 1.96 -10.53
C HIS A 90 5.85 2.24 -11.95
N TYR A 91 5.96 1.30 -12.87
CA TYR A 91 5.54 1.48 -14.27
C TYR A 91 4.06 1.15 -14.53
N MET A 92 3.28 0.80 -13.50
CA MET A 92 1.83 0.66 -13.61
C MET A 92 1.14 2.02 -13.42
N GLN A 93 1.36 2.94 -14.38
CA GLN A 93 0.96 4.36 -14.29
C GLN A 93 -0.28 4.72 -15.12
N ASN A 94 -1.10 3.74 -15.50
CA ASN A 94 -2.31 3.99 -16.30
C ASN A 94 -3.24 5.01 -15.61
N MET A 95 -3.85 5.90 -16.40
CA MET A 95 -4.78 6.93 -15.92
C MET A 95 -5.98 7.03 -16.87
N GLU A 96 -7.18 6.86 -16.32
CA GLU A 96 -8.44 6.93 -17.04
C GLU A 96 -9.37 7.94 -16.36
N ILE A 97 -9.73 9.00 -17.09
CA ILE A 97 -10.65 10.03 -16.60
C ILE A 97 -12.10 9.61 -16.85
N HIS A 98 -12.93 9.73 -15.82
CA HIS A 98 -14.38 9.57 -15.87
C HIS A 98 -14.98 10.96 -15.68
N ALA A 99 -15.34 11.66 -16.76
CA ALA A 99 -15.54 13.12 -16.72
C ALA A 99 -16.77 13.61 -15.92
N ASP A 100 -17.85 12.84 -16.00
CA ASP A 100 -19.18 13.24 -15.49
C ASP A 100 -19.60 12.42 -14.29
N TYR A 101 -19.44 11.09 -14.38
CA TYR A 101 -19.80 10.16 -13.32
C TYR A 101 -18.88 8.95 -13.29
N PHE A 102 -18.89 8.22 -12.18
CA PHE A 102 -18.30 6.90 -12.07
C PHE A 102 -19.30 5.93 -11.43
N ARG A 103 -19.44 4.72 -11.99
CA ARG A 103 -20.26 3.66 -11.41
C ARG A 103 -19.35 2.55 -10.89
N PRO A 104 -19.16 2.42 -9.57
CA PRO A 104 -18.46 1.28 -8.99
C PRO A 104 -19.12 -0.04 -9.41
N LYS A 105 -18.32 -1.09 -9.62
CA LYS A 105 -18.80 -2.43 -9.95
C LYS A 105 -19.78 -2.92 -8.88
N ALA A 106 -20.85 -3.59 -9.30
CA ALA A 106 -21.94 -4.07 -8.42
C ALA A 106 -22.74 -2.99 -7.68
N ARG A 107 -22.53 -1.69 -7.98
CA ARG A 107 -23.37 -0.59 -7.49
C ARG A 107 -24.35 -0.16 -8.57
N SER A 108 -25.64 -0.04 -8.21
CA SER A 108 -26.69 0.41 -9.14
C SER A 108 -26.68 1.93 -9.38
N VAL A 109 -26.06 2.69 -8.47
CA VAL A 109 -26.07 4.16 -8.45
C VAL A 109 -24.72 4.73 -8.88
N GLU A 110 -24.76 5.76 -9.71
CA GLU A 110 -23.60 6.54 -10.17
C GLU A 110 -23.11 7.50 -9.07
N VAL A 111 -21.82 7.81 -9.08
CA VAL A 111 -21.22 8.90 -8.31
C VAL A 111 -21.02 10.06 -9.28
N ASP A 112 -21.76 11.15 -9.07
CA ASP A 112 -21.67 12.36 -9.88
C ASP A 112 -20.42 13.19 -9.54
N GLY A 113 -19.95 13.98 -10.51
CA GLY A 113 -18.81 14.91 -10.33
C GLY A 113 -17.50 14.41 -10.93
N GLY A 114 -17.55 13.26 -11.60
CA GLY A 114 -16.41 12.61 -12.24
C GLY A 114 -15.47 11.89 -11.27
N ALA A 115 -14.58 11.06 -11.83
CA ALA A 115 -13.56 10.32 -11.10
C ALA A 115 -12.31 10.14 -11.98
N ILE A 116 -11.26 9.58 -11.39
CA ILE A 116 -10.09 9.11 -12.14
C ILE A 116 -9.66 7.75 -11.61
N THR A 117 -9.49 6.79 -12.52
CA THR A 117 -8.86 5.51 -12.21
C THR A 117 -7.37 5.66 -12.44
N VAL A 118 -6.56 5.30 -11.44
CA VAL A 118 -5.09 5.41 -11.49
C VAL A 118 -4.44 4.09 -11.15
N GLY A 119 -3.39 3.74 -11.90
CA GLY A 119 -2.58 2.57 -11.62
C GLY A 119 -1.75 2.71 -10.34
N PRO A 120 -1.33 1.60 -9.73
CA PRO A 120 -0.65 1.61 -8.43
C PRO A 120 0.74 2.24 -8.45
N GLY A 121 1.34 2.42 -9.63
CA GLY A 121 2.62 3.10 -9.85
C GLY A 121 2.53 4.62 -10.04
N ALA A 122 1.32 5.17 -10.21
CA ALA A 122 1.13 6.58 -10.46
C ALA A 122 1.66 7.45 -9.29
N MET A 123 2.30 8.56 -9.63
CA MET A 123 2.72 9.57 -8.66
C MET A 123 1.92 10.86 -8.81
N PHE A 124 1.82 11.62 -7.72
CA PHE A 124 1.02 12.85 -7.70
C PHE A 124 1.49 13.89 -8.72
N GLY A 125 2.79 14.01 -8.98
CA GLY A 125 3.33 14.96 -9.95
C GLY A 125 2.79 14.73 -11.36
N GLU A 126 2.77 13.48 -11.81
CA GLU A 126 2.25 13.09 -13.13
C GLU A 126 0.73 13.19 -13.17
N LEU A 127 0.08 12.75 -12.08
CA LEU A 127 -1.37 12.77 -11.95
C LEU A 127 -1.95 14.18 -12.00
N PHE A 128 -1.33 15.14 -11.30
CA PHE A 128 -1.76 16.55 -11.36
C PHE A 128 -1.54 17.14 -12.75
N SER A 129 -0.39 16.88 -13.40
CA SER A 129 -0.16 17.31 -14.78
C SER A 129 -1.15 16.69 -15.78
N TYR A 130 -1.57 15.44 -15.56
CA TYR A 130 -2.59 14.77 -16.36
C TYR A 130 -3.95 15.47 -16.21
N LEU A 131 -4.37 15.75 -14.96
CA LEU A 131 -5.67 16.31 -14.60
C LEU A 131 -5.85 17.79 -14.99
N ASP A 132 -4.76 18.56 -15.03
CA ASP A 132 -4.76 19.97 -15.44
C ASP A 132 -5.38 20.15 -16.84
N ARG A 133 -5.11 19.20 -17.75
CA ARG A 133 -5.66 19.16 -19.12
C ARG A 133 -7.18 19.05 -19.17
N PHE A 134 -7.81 18.59 -18.09
CA PHE A 134 -9.25 18.41 -17.96
C PHE A 134 -9.88 19.45 -17.02
N ASN A 135 -9.10 20.40 -16.52
CA ASN A 135 -9.53 21.36 -15.49
C ASN A 135 -10.18 20.66 -14.29
N ARG A 136 -9.52 19.59 -13.81
CA ARG A 136 -9.94 18.78 -12.66
C ARG A 136 -8.88 18.81 -11.58
N THR A 137 -9.31 18.60 -10.34
CA THR A 137 -8.44 18.50 -9.16
C THR A 137 -8.88 17.33 -8.31
N ILE A 138 -7.95 16.79 -7.50
CA ILE A 138 -8.19 15.69 -6.58
C ILE A 138 -7.55 16.00 -5.23
N VAL A 139 -8.00 15.31 -4.18
CA VAL A 139 -7.28 15.27 -2.90
C VAL A 139 -6.01 14.46 -3.09
N GLY A 140 -4.86 15.10 -2.88
CA GLY A 140 -3.56 14.45 -3.07
C GLY A 140 -2.44 15.03 -2.22
N GLY A 141 -1.32 14.31 -2.18
CA GLY A 141 -0.11 14.70 -1.46
C GLY A 141 0.62 15.86 -2.13
N MET A 142 1.40 16.62 -1.35
CA MET A 142 2.12 17.80 -1.86
C MET A 142 3.42 17.45 -2.60
N SER A 143 4.07 16.34 -2.24
CA SER A 143 5.32 15.91 -2.86
C SER A 143 5.05 15.19 -4.18
N ARG A 144 5.66 15.68 -5.27
CA ARG A 144 5.43 15.19 -6.65
C ARG A 144 5.73 13.71 -6.83
N THR A 145 6.73 13.19 -6.10
CA THR A 145 7.21 11.80 -6.21
C THR A 145 6.51 10.84 -5.24
N VAL A 146 5.51 11.29 -4.48
CA VAL A 146 4.71 10.39 -3.65
C VAL A 146 3.77 9.59 -4.54
N GLY A 147 3.78 8.27 -4.33
CA GLY A 147 2.93 7.33 -5.06
C GLY A 147 1.52 7.28 -4.47
N VAL A 148 0.51 7.20 -5.34
CA VAL A 148 -0.90 7.28 -4.93
C VAL A 148 -1.30 6.09 -4.05
N ALA A 149 -0.91 4.86 -4.42
CA ALA A 149 -1.36 3.63 -3.74
C ALA A 149 -0.99 3.59 -2.25
N GLY A 150 0.28 3.86 -1.91
CA GLY A 150 0.73 3.89 -0.51
C GLY A 150 0.12 5.06 0.28
N TYR A 151 -0.13 6.18 -0.38
CA TYR A 151 -0.72 7.38 0.23
C TYR A 151 -2.19 7.16 0.63
N VAL A 152 -3.03 6.64 -0.27
CA VAL A 152 -4.46 6.44 0.02
C VAL A 152 -4.69 5.33 1.04
N THR A 153 -3.85 4.29 1.04
CA THR A 153 -3.93 3.19 2.00
C THR A 153 -3.46 3.56 3.41
N GLY A 154 -2.81 4.72 3.56
CA GLY A 154 -2.42 5.30 4.84
C GLY A 154 -3.28 6.46 5.30
N GLY A 155 -4.44 6.71 4.68
CA GLY A 155 -5.27 7.89 4.94
C GLY A 155 -4.98 9.01 3.96
N GLY A 156 -3.80 9.61 4.03
CA GLY A 156 -3.33 10.61 3.07
C GLY A 156 -3.90 12.01 3.28
N HIS A 157 -3.11 12.92 3.85
CA HIS A 157 -3.51 14.32 4.06
C HIS A 157 -3.25 15.19 2.82
N SER A 158 -3.99 16.29 2.69
CA SER A 158 -3.89 17.22 1.56
C SER A 158 -4.15 18.67 2.02
N PRO A 159 -3.64 19.69 1.30
CA PRO A 159 -4.12 21.07 1.47
C PRO A 159 -5.63 21.23 1.31
N LEU A 160 -6.29 20.31 0.60
CA LEU A 160 -7.73 20.27 0.43
C LEU A 160 -8.48 19.58 1.57
N SER A 161 -7.78 18.94 2.53
CA SER A 161 -8.43 18.03 3.48
C SER A 161 -9.43 18.70 4.41
N SER A 162 -9.25 19.98 4.74
CA SER A 162 -10.23 20.73 5.53
C SER A 162 -11.59 20.90 4.84
N ARG A 163 -11.65 20.73 3.51
CA ARG A 163 -12.89 20.86 2.71
C ARG A 163 -13.30 19.57 2.01
N ARG A 164 -12.36 18.65 1.78
CA ARG A 164 -12.53 17.44 0.96
C ARG A 164 -12.07 16.16 1.66
N SER A 165 -11.82 16.21 2.96
CA SER A 165 -11.38 15.08 3.80
C SER A 165 -10.03 14.46 3.36
N LEU A 166 -9.69 13.27 3.84
CA LEU A 166 -8.44 12.59 3.50
C LEU A 166 -8.50 11.96 2.10
N GLY A 167 -7.36 11.61 1.54
CA GLY A 167 -7.27 10.91 0.26
C GLY A 167 -8.03 9.58 0.27
N ALA A 168 -7.95 8.85 1.38
CA ALA A 168 -8.68 7.61 1.60
C ALA A 168 -10.21 7.79 1.50
N ASP A 169 -10.74 8.91 1.99
CA ASP A 169 -12.19 9.20 1.93
C ASP A 169 -12.69 9.47 0.51
N ASN A 170 -11.78 9.73 -0.44
CA ASN A 170 -12.09 9.99 -1.83
C ASN A 170 -11.96 8.73 -2.72
N VAL A 171 -11.58 7.58 -2.16
CA VAL A 171 -11.49 6.32 -2.90
C VAL A 171 -12.90 5.75 -3.12
N LEU A 172 -13.25 5.44 -4.36
CA LEU A 172 -14.56 4.88 -4.75
C LEU A 172 -14.53 3.37 -4.98
N GLU A 173 -13.41 2.86 -5.48
CA GLU A 173 -13.22 1.45 -5.80
C GLU A 173 -11.71 1.13 -5.83
N VAL A 174 -11.34 -0.08 -5.40
CA VAL A 174 -9.98 -0.61 -5.51
C VAL A 174 -10.03 -1.96 -6.20
N GLU A 175 -9.21 -2.13 -7.23
CA GLU A 175 -8.86 -3.46 -7.73
C GLU A 175 -7.58 -3.93 -7.03
N MET A 176 -7.64 -5.11 -6.41
CA MET A 176 -6.56 -5.65 -5.58
C MET A 176 -6.25 -7.08 -6.00
N ILE A 177 -4.98 -7.47 -5.90
CA ILE A 177 -4.57 -8.87 -5.97
C ILE A 177 -4.46 -9.40 -4.55
N ALA A 178 -5.33 -10.35 -4.20
CA ALA A 178 -5.34 -10.98 -2.90
C ALA A 178 -4.12 -11.89 -2.70
N ALA A 179 -3.87 -12.30 -1.45
CA ALA A 179 -2.73 -13.14 -1.09
C ALA A 179 -2.72 -14.51 -1.80
N ASP A 180 -3.88 -14.96 -2.29
CA ASP A 180 -4.01 -16.19 -3.07
C ASP A 180 -3.69 -16.00 -4.57
N GLY A 181 -3.52 -14.75 -5.00
CA GLY A 181 -3.27 -14.35 -6.38
C GLY A 181 -4.51 -14.01 -7.18
N GLU A 182 -5.71 -14.04 -6.60
CA GLU A 182 -6.96 -13.66 -7.27
C GLU A 182 -7.13 -12.15 -7.36
N VAL A 183 -7.75 -11.68 -8.44
CA VAL A 183 -8.12 -10.26 -8.58
C VAL A 183 -9.49 -10.05 -7.96
N ILE A 184 -9.56 -9.17 -6.97
CA ILE A 184 -10.79 -8.80 -6.27
C ILE A 184 -11.07 -7.32 -6.44
N THR A 185 -12.36 -6.96 -6.44
CA THR A 185 -12.81 -5.56 -6.43
C THR A 185 -13.34 -5.23 -5.04
N LEU A 186 -12.91 -4.10 -4.49
CA LEU A 186 -13.30 -3.57 -3.18
C LEU A 186 -14.05 -2.26 -3.38
N ASN A 187 -15.29 -2.16 -2.92
CA ASN A 187 -16.05 -0.91 -2.88
C ASN A 187 -17.19 -1.01 -1.84
N GLU A 188 -18.07 -0.01 -1.81
CA GLU A 188 -19.22 0.05 -0.87
C GLU A 188 -20.30 -1.03 -1.09
N CYS A 189 -20.18 -1.88 -2.13
CA CYS A 189 -21.16 -2.91 -2.49
C CYS A 189 -20.58 -4.33 -2.54
N GLN A 190 -19.25 -4.49 -2.63
CA GLN A 190 -18.58 -5.79 -2.66
C GLN A 190 -17.25 -5.73 -1.90
N ASN A 191 -16.96 -6.81 -1.15
CA ASN A 191 -15.77 -6.89 -0.28
C ASN A 191 -15.64 -5.65 0.62
N THR A 192 -16.77 -5.24 1.22
CA THR A 192 -16.92 -3.97 1.95
C THR A 192 -16.03 -3.89 3.20
N ASP A 193 -15.75 -5.02 3.82
CA ASP A 193 -14.80 -5.18 4.91
C ASP A 193 -13.36 -4.86 4.49
N LEU A 194 -12.94 -5.40 3.36
CA LEU A 194 -11.63 -5.11 2.78
C LEU A 194 -11.55 -3.68 2.22
N PHE A 195 -12.66 -3.15 1.70
CA PHE A 195 -12.77 -1.76 1.27
C PHE A 195 -12.69 -0.77 2.44
N TRP A 196 -13.25 -1.14 3.59
CA TRP A 196 -13.07 -0.40 4.84
C TRP A 196 -11.59 -0.45 5.25
N ALA A 197 -10.98 -1.64 5.25
CA ALA A 197 -9.60 -1.82 5.67
C ALA A 197 -8.63 -1.01 4.80
N VAL A 198 -8.72 -1.10 3.47
CA VAL A 198 -7.78 -0.45 2.56
C VAL A 198 -7.79 1.09 2.65
N ARG A 199 -8.74 1.71 3.36
CA ARG A 199 -8.91 3.16 3.49
C ARG A 199 -8.46 3.74 4.85
N GLY A 200 -7.52 3.12 5.57
CA GLY A 200 -6.99 3.78 6.77
C GLY A 200 -6.27 2.96 7.83
N VAL A 201 -5.75 1.76 7.55
CA VAL A 201 -5.13 0.86 8.56
C VAL A 201 -3.84 1.43 9.24
N GLN A 202 -3.49 2.69 9.05
CA GLN A 202 -2.21 3.25 9.50
C GLN A 202 -2.39 4.40 10.49
N ALA A 203 -2.92 4.14 11.67
CA ALA A 203 -3.02 5.17 12.70
C ALA A 203 -2.77 4.63 14.11
N ASN A 204 -1.59 4.88 14.68
CA ASN A 204 -1.23 4.63 16.08
C ASN A 204 -1.11 3.13 16.51
N PRO A 205 0.09 2.58 16.70
CA PRO A 205 0.30 1.22 17.25
C PRO A 205 -0.16 1.05 18.71
N HIS A 206 -0.57 2.13 19.37
CA HIS A 206 -1.07 2.16 20.73
C HIS A 206 -2.53 2.62 20.81
N GLU A 207 -3.31 2.45 19.74
CA GLU A 207 -4.73 2.80 19.74
C GLU A 207 -5.50 1.91 20.74
N PRO A 208 -6.07 2.47 21.83
CA PRO A 208 -6.73 1.66 22.86
C PRO A 208 -7.97 0.91 22.35
N ASP A 209 -8.71 1.48 21.38
CA ASP A 209 -9.90 0.88 20.77
C ASP A 209 -9.61 0.42 19.33
N TRP A 210 -8.41 -0.13 19.10
CA TRP A 210 -7.93 -0.46 17.75
C TRP A 210 -8.85 -1.41 17.00
N GLN A 211 -9.59 -2.31 17.66
CA GLN A 211 -10.55 -3.18 16.96
C GLN A 211 -11.59 -2.36 16.22
N TRP A 212 -12.18 -1.37 16.89
CA TRP A 212 -13.15 -0.49 16.27
C TRP A 212 -12.49 0.53 15.34
N ALA A 213 -11.38 1.11 15.77
CA ALA A 213 -10.68 2.14 15.01
C ALA A 213 -10.11 1.60 13.68
N PHE A 214 -9.66 0.34 13.66
CA PHE A 214 -8.98 -0.28 12.51
C PHE A 214 -9.78 -1.37 11.81
N TRP A 215 -10.88 -1.84 12.37
CA TRP A 215 -11.69 -2.87 11.71
C TRP A 215 -13.20 -2.57 11.79
N GLY A 216 -13.60 -1.59 12.59
CA GLY A 216 -14.99 -1.17 12.76
C GLY A 216 -15.90 -2.34 13.12
N GLY A 217 -17.10 -2.34 12.56
CA GLY A 217 -18.05 -3.47 12.70
C GLY A 217 -17.65 -4.75 11.98
N ASN A 218 -16.51 -4.78 11.27
CA ASN A 218 -16.10 -5.94 10.46
C ASN A 218 -15.24 -6.96 11.23
N ASP A 219 -14.80 -6.65 12.46
CA ASP A 219 -13.89 -7.47 13.25
C ASP A 219 -14.32 -8.94 13.33
N GLY A 220 -15.61 -9.20 13.57
CA GLY A 220 -16.15 -10.57 13.65
C GLY A 220 -15.99 -11.39 12.37
N ARG A 221 -16.31 -10.81 11.20
CA ARG A 221 -16.13 -11.49 9.91
C ARG A 221 -14.64 -11.68 9.58
N LEU A 222 -13.83 -10.65 9.81
CA LEU A 222 -12.38 -10.75 9.57
C LEU A 222 -11.74 -11.81 10.48
N LEU A 223 -12.26 -11.97 11.70
CA LEU A 223 -11.83 -13.00 12.63
C LEU A 223 -12.19 -14.40 12.11
N GLU A 224 -13.37 -14.58 11.52
CA GLU A 224 -13.75 -15.84 10.86
C GLU A 224 -12.80 -16.18 9.69
N ILE A 225 -12.49 -15.21 8.84
CA ILE A 225 -11.54 -15.38 7.72
C ILE A 225 -10.15 -15.74 8.26
N LYS A 226 -9.68 -15.01 9.28
CA LYS A 226 -8.42 -15.33 9.95
C LYS A 226 -8.43 -16.74 10.51
N ARG A 227 -9.51 -17.18 11.18
CA ARG A 227 -9.62 -18.54 11.72
C ARG A 227 -9.57 -19.61 10.64
N ALA A 228 -10.19 -19.37 9.49
CA ALA A 228 -10.15 -20.30 8.37
C ALA A 228 -8.75 -20.39 7.74
N THR A 229 -8.02 -19.27 7.73
CA THR A 229 -6.70 -19.16 7.07
C THR A 229 -5.53 -19.48 8.02
N ASP A 230 -5.70 -19.19 9.30
CA ASP A 230 -4.72 -19.21 10.39
C ASP A 230 -5.39 -19.73 11.69
N PRO A 231 -5.80 -21.01 11.71
CA PRO A 231 -6.54 -21.58 12.84
C PRO A 231 -5.73 -21.60 14.14
N ASP A 232 -4.41 -21.70 14.02
CA ASP A 232 -3.48 -21.85 15.14
C ASP A 232 -2.93 -20.50 15.66
N ASP A 233 -3.32 -19.38 15.03
CA ASP A 233 -2.79 -18.03 15.28
C ASP A 233 -1.27 -17.93 15.15
N ILE A 234 -0.72 -18.54 14.10
CA ILE A 234 0.70 -18.41 13.78
C ILE A 234 1.04 -17.01 13.24
N PHE A 235 0.07 -16.30 12.64
CA PHE A 235 0.27 -14.92 12.22
C PHE A 235 -0.11 -13.95 13.33
N TRP A 236 0.90 -13.32 13.92
CA TRP A 236 0.75 -12.31 14.96
C TRP A 236 1.16 -10.92 14.46
N CYS A 237 0.37 -9.90 14.78
CA CYS A 237 0.80 -8.51 14.69
C CYS A 237 0.06 -7.64 15.73
N PRO A 238 0.67 -6.57 16.27
CA PRO A 238 0.17 -5.84 17.44
C PRO A 238 -1.31 -5.42 17.38
N LEU A 239 -1.81 -4.97 16.23
CA LEU A 239 -3.18 -4.48 16.04
C LEU A 239 -3.94 -5.23 14.94
N CYS A 240 -3.61 -6.51 14.74
CA CYS A 240 -4.30 -7.38 13.80
C CYS A 240 -5.57 -7.96 14.41
N VAL A 241 -6.57 -8.23 13.56
CA VAL A 241 -7.78 -8.96 13.93
C VAL A 241 -7.42 -10.26 14.68
N GLY A 242 -8.09 -10.52 15.81
CA GLY A 242 -7.89 -11.74 16.62
C GLY A 242 -6.66 -11.75 17.53
N ASN A 243 -5.94 -10.62 17.62
CA ASN A 243 -4.69 -10.51 18.38
C ASN A 243 -4.87 -10.30 19.89
N GLU A 244 -6.08 -10.00 20.36
CA GLU A 244 -6.42 -9.83 21.78
C GLU A 244 -6.10 -11.06 22.64
N ARG A 245 -6.02 -12.24 22.03
CA ARG A 245 -5.62 -13.50 22.66
C ARG A 245 -4.11 -13.67 22.81
N TRP A 246 -3.33 -12.66 22.43
CA TRP A 246 -1.89 -12.64 22.59
C TRP A 246 -1.44 -11.36 23.30
N LYS A 247 -0.42 -11.52 24.14
CA LYS A 247 0.26 -10.41 24.80
C LYS A 247 1.77 -10.61 24.72
N GLU A 248 2.47 -9.54 24.40
CA GLU A 248 3.93 -9.52 24.51
C GLU A 248 4.34 -9.38 25.98
N VAL A 249 5.09 -10.35 26.50
CA VAL A 249 5.63 -10.37 27.85
C VAL A 249 7.13 -10.61 27.76
N ASN A 250 7.93 -9.61 28.11
CA ASN A 250 9.40 -9.66 28.07
C ASN A 250 9.95 -10.09 26.70
N GLY A 251 9.40 -9.54 25.61
CA GLY A 251 9.85 -9.86 24.24
C GLY A 251 9.39 -11.22 23.73
N ARG A 252 8.45 -11.89 24.42
CA ARG A 252 7.85 -13.16 24.00
C ARG A 252 6.34 -13.01 23.82
N LEU A 253 5.79 -13.68 22.83
CA LEU A 253 4.35 -13.76 22.62
C LEU A 253 3.77 -14.86 23.50
N CYS A 254 2.89 -14.47 24.41
CA CYS A 254 2.16 -15.36 25.31
C CYS A 254 0.67 -15.29 24.98
N ARG A 255 -0.04 -16.42 25.07
CA ARG A 255 -1.50 -16.39 24.99
C ARG A 255 -2.08 -15.73 26.26
N SER A 256 -3.04 -14.84 26.06
CA SER A 256 -3.79 -14.13 27.10
C SER A 256 -4.76 -15.05 27.84
#